data_AF-A0A0M7HV53-F1
#
_entry.id   AF-A0A0M7HV53-F1
#
_cell.length_a   1.000
_cell.length_b   1.000
_cell.length_c   1.000
_cell.angle_alpha   90.00
_cell.angle_beta   90.00
_cell.angle_gamma   90.00
#
_symmetry.space_group_name_H-M   'P 1'
#
loop_
_entity.id
_entity.type
_entity.pdbx_description
1 polymer ?
#
loop_
_entity_poly.entity_id
_entity_poly.type
_entity_poly.pdbx_seq_one_letter_code
_entity_poly.pdbx_strand_id
1 'polypeptide(L)'
;MTAQASGQSSSVELSTIYFFKNTLPASIPLHQCGLPLAEAIPNSISAYYGYQARLEGIVAAREYAQQNGLKFTAVDFSVSLDERPNLRQMTTQDLAHFDFLSFHKLSRSMMDDVVVVLKSGLQARGISIESLDFKRPQLVLARHPALIEDLQAQAAWQHVKMIAHPAQLAFSDRIYNVATVPYRHWARITEAFCRIDPLHISLEPPAPAARPDAPGVTRSLGHRPNAPSKPSSR
;
A
#
# COMPACT_ATOMS: atom_id res chain seq x y z
N MET A 1 10.44 36.87 19.66
CA MET A 1 11.39 35.73 19.58
C MET A 1 10.95 34.85 18.42
N THR A 2 11.50 35.11 17.25
CA THR A 2 11.25 34.37 16.01
C THR A 2 12.14 33.13 16.01
N ALA A 3 11.55 31.95 16.22
CA ALA A 3 12.26 30.70 16.02
C ALA A 3 12.51 30.53 14.51
N GLN A 4 13.79 30.54 14.14
CA GLN A 4 14.24 30.09 12.82
C GLN A 4 13.82 28.63 12.64
N ALA A 5 12.87 28.37 11.73
CA ALA A 5 12.63 27.06 11.19
C ALA A 5 13.84 26.70 10.30
N SER A 6 14.79 25.94 10.86
CA SER A 6 15.80 25.26 10.06
C SER A 6 15.07 24.22 9.20
N GLY A 7 15.10 24.43 7.88
CA GLY A 7 14.56 23.50 6.88
C GLY A 7 15.34 22.19 6.85
N GLN A 8 15.15 21.35 7.87
CA GLN A 8 15.55 19.95 7.81
C GLN A 8 14.46 19.20 7.05
N SER A 9 14.74 18.82 5.82
CA SER A 9 13.95 17.84 5.09
C SER A 9 13.81 16.58 5.94
N SER A 10 12.58 16.15 6.18
CA SER A 10 12.31 14.88 6.85
C SER A 10 12.26 13.79 5.80
N SER A 11 12.84 12.62 6.05
CA SER A 11 12.65 11.44 5.20
C SER A 11 11.92 10.34 5.97
N VAL A 12 11.26 9.47 5.23
CA VAL A 12 10.66 8.24 5.76
C VAL A 12 11.19 7.06 4.97
N GLU A 13 11.75 6.10 5.68
CA GLU A 13 12.19 4.83 5.13
C GLU A 13 11.02 3.86 4.97
N LEU A 14 10.96 3.22 3.82
CA LEU A 14 10.01 2.18 3.46
C LEU A 14 10.76 0.94 2.99
N SER A 15 10.12 -0.22 3.11
CA SER A 15 10.66 -1.47 2.57
C SER A 15 9.60 -2.21 1.77
N THR A 16 9.97 -2.76 0.63
CA THR A 16 9.11 -3.61 -0.19
C THR A 16 9.79 -4.93 -0.52
N ILE A 17 9.05 -5.85 -1.12
CA ILE A 17 9.50 -7.20 -1.45
C ILE A 17 9.38 -7.41 -2.95
N TYR A 18 10.46 -7.91 -3.55
CA TYR A 18 10.46 -8.37 -4.93
C TYR A 18 10.61 -9.90 -4.96
N PHE A 19 9.61 -10.59 -5.52
CA PHE A 19 9.62 -12.04 -5.69
C PHE A 19 10.14 -12.42 -7.08
N PHE A 20 10.94 -13.49 -7.17
CA PHE A 20 11.50 -13.99 -8.42
C PHE A 20 11.67 -15.51 -8.40
N LYS A 21 11.58 -16.15 -9.57
CA LYS A 21 11.69 -17.63 -9.69
C LYS A 21 13.13 -18.12 -9.80
N ASN A 22 13.90 -17.51 -10.71
CA ASN A 22 15.19 -18.05 -11.13
C ASN A 22 16.32 -17.12 -10.69
N THR A 23 16.89 -16.40 -11.65
CA THR A 23 17.98 -15.45 -11.47
C THR A 23 17.42 -14.09 -11.10
N LEU A 24 18.04 -13.45 -10.10
CA LEU A 24 17.74 -12.07 -9.79
C LEU A 24 18.22 -11.19 -10.95
N PRO A 25 17.37 -10.29 -11.50
CA PRO A 25 17.80 -9.32 -12.50
C PRO A 25 18.95 -8.44 -11.98
N ALA A 26 19.79 -7.93 -12.87
CA ALA A 26 20.86 -7.01 -12.49
C ALA A 26 20.34 -5.61 -12.11
N SER A 27 19.20 -5.20 -12.70
CA SER A 27 18.52 -3.95 -12.39
C SER A 27 17.01 -4.13 -12.45
N ILE A 28 16.27 -3.49 -11.54
CA ILE A 28 14.81 -3.50 -11.51
C ILE A 28 14.30 -2.06 -11.26
N PRO A 29 13.30 -1.57 -12.02
CA PRO A 29 12.65 -0.31 -11.72
C PRO A 29 11.86 -0.39 -10.41
N LEU A 30 12.05 0.59 -9.51
CA LEU A 30 11.40 0.61 -8.21
C LEU A 30 9.87 0.48 -8.31
N HIS A 31 9.25 1.05 -9.35
CA HIS A 31 7.79 1.01 -9.52
C HIS A 31 7.24 -0.41 -9.75
N GLN A 32 8.11 -1.36 -10.13
CA GLN A 32 7.77 -2.78 -10.24
C GLN A 32 7.97 -3.57 -8.94
N CYS A 33 8.58 -2.95 -7.93
CA CYS A 33 8.86 -3.55 -6.64
C CYS A 33 7.76 -3.31 -5.62
N GLY A 34 6.65 -2.65 -5.96
CA GLY A 34 5.57 -2.36 -5.00
C GLY A 34 5.03 -3.61 -4.32
N LEU A 35 4.67 -3.49 -3.04
CA LEU A 35 4.13 -4.61 -2.27
C LEU A 35 2.89 -5.18 -2.96
N PRO A 36 2.85 -6.50 -3.20
CA PRO A 36 1.64 -7.15 -3.68
C PRO A 36 0.53 -7.04 -2.64
N LEU A 37 -0.40 -6.11 -2.84
CA LEU A 37 -1.61 -5.95 -2.02
C LEU A 37 -2.72 -6.87 -2.50
N ALA A 38 -3.67 -7.22 -1.62
CA ALA A 38 -4.83 -8.03 -1.98
C ALA A 38 -5.68 -7.42 -3.11
N GLU A 39 -5.66 -6.08 -3.20
CA GLU A 39 -6.16 -5.28 -4.31
C GLU A 39 -5.10 -4.22 -4.62
N ALA A 40 -4.71 -4.06 -5.90
CA ALA A 40 -3.72 -3.06 -6.26
C ALA A 40 -4.28 -1.63 -6.11
N ILE A 41 -3.43 -0.68 -5.72
CA ILE A 41 -3.77 0.74 -5.70
C ILE A 41 -3.21 1.36 -6.99
N PRO A 42 -4.07 1.74 -7.95
CA PRO A 42 -3.59 2.28 -9.23
C PRO A 42 -2.71 3.52 -9.05
N ASN A 43 -1.80 3.74 -9.99
CA ASN A 43 -0.95 4.93 -10.04
C ASN A 43 -0.15 5.21 -8.75
N SER A 44 0.27 4.16 -8.05
CA SER A 44 0.99 4.29 -6.79
C SER A 44 1.93 3.11 -6.53
N ILE A 45 2.88 3.31 -5.63
CA ILE A 45 3.71 2.25 -5.06
C ILE A 45 3.39 2.12 -3.57
N SER A 46 3.17 0.90 -3.12
CA SER A 46 2.97 0.58 -1.70
C SER A 46 4.17 -0.16 -1.13
N ALA A 47 4.48 0.10 0.14
CA ALA A 47 5.60 -0.51 0.85
C ALA A 47 5.30 -0.61 2.34
N TYR A 48 6.02 -1.46 3.07
CA TYR A 48 5.87 -1.58 4.52
C TYR A 48 6.27 -0.29 5.20
N TYR A 49 5.47 0.13 6.18
CA TYR A 49 5.72 1.32 6.98
C TYR A 49 5.83 0.97 8.46
N GLY A 50 6.95 1.38 9.06
CA GLY A 50 7.29 1.09 10.45
C GLY A 50 8.04 -0.22 10.64
N TYR A 51 8.74 -0.34 11.77
CA TYR A 51 9.63 -1.47 12.07
C TYR A 51 8.90 -2.81 12.15
N GLN A 52 7.77 -2.84 12.87
CA GLN A 52 7.01 -4.07 13.10
C GLN A 52 6.46 -4.67 11.78
N ALA A 53 5.84 -3.85 10.93
CA ALA A 53 5.31 -4.29 9.65
C ALA A 53 6.43 -4.84 8.74
N ARG A 54 7.61 -4.21 8.74
CA ARG A 54 8.79 -4.70 8.01
C ARG A 54 9.23 -6.08 8.48
N LEU A 55 9.38 -6.29 9.79
CA LEU A 55 9.80 -7.58 10.34
C LEU A 55 8.80 -8.70 10.04
N GLU A 56 7.53 -8.49 10.40
CA GLU A 56 6.49 -9.49 10.21
C GLU A 56 6.23 -9.77 8.72
N GLY A 57 6.35 -8.73 7.88
CA GLY A 57 6.21 -8.83 6.44
C GLY A 57 7.29 -9.67 5.77
N ILE A 58 8.54 -9.56 6.23
CA ILE A 58 9.66 -10.40 5.74
C ILE A 58 9.43 -11.87 6.10
N VAL A 59 8.90 -12.16 7.30
CA VAL A 59 8.55 -13.54 7.70
C VAL A 59 7.48 -14.11 6.78
N ALA A 60 6.40 -13.37 6.54
CA ALA A 60 5.34 -13.82 5.63
C ALA A 60 5.82 -13.97 4.18
N ALA A 61 6.69 -13.07 3.71
CA ALA A 61 7.29 -13.19 2.38
C ALA A 61 8.14 -14.46 2.25
N ARG A 62 8.90 -14.82 3.29
CA ARG A 62 9.67 -16.08 3.32
C ARG A 62 8.78 -17.30 3.25
N GLU A 63 7.73 -17.35 4.07
CA GLU A 63 6.77 -18.45 4.08
C GLU A 63 6.11 -18.62 2.70
N TYR A 64 5.63 -17.52 2.12
CA TYR A 64 5.05 -17.53 0.77
C TYR A 64 6.05 -18.00 -0.29
N ALA A 65 7.28 -17.48 -0.26
CA ALA A 65 8.31 -17.84 -1.22
C ALA A 65 8.63 -19.34 -1.15
N GLN A 66 8.78 -19.88 0.05
CA GLN A 66 9.01 -21.32 0.26
C GLN A 66 7.87 -22.18 -0.27
N GLN A 67 6.62 -21.81 -0.01
CA GLN A 67 5.45 -22.56 -0.45
C GLN A 67 5.27 -22.55 -1.98
N ASN A 68 5.73 -21.50 -2.65
CA ASN A 68 5.52 -21.30 -4.08
C ASN A 68 6.78 -21.53 -4.93
N GLY A 69 7.87 -22.02 -4.34
CA GLY A 69 9.14 -22.23 -5.04
C GLY A 69 9.73 -20.93 -5.59
N LEU A 70 9.54 -19.82 -4.89
CA LEU A 70 10.09 -18.51 -5.24
C LEU A 70 11.29 -18.18 -4.35
N LYS A 71 12.08 -17.22 -4.79
CA LYS A 71 13.00 -16.44 -3.98
C LYS A 71 12.42 -15.03 -3.82
N PHE A 72 12.94 -14.30 -2.84
CA PHE A 72 12.56 -12.90 -2.67
C PHE A 72 13.76 -12.09 -2.20
N THR A 73 13.71 -10.79 -2.47
CA THR A 73 14.65 -9.82 -1.92
C THR A 73 13.90 -8.61 -1.37
N ALA A 74 14.51 -7.93 -0.42
CA ALA A 74 13.96 -6.73 0.22
C ALA A 74 14.60 -5.48 -0.39
N VAL A 75 13.75 -4.58 -0.87
CA VAL A 75 14.13 -3.29 -1.43
C VAL A 75 13.73 -2.20 -0.46
N ASP A 76 14.70 -1.45 0.03
CA ASP A 76 14.47 -0.27 0.85
C ASP A 76 14.51 0.98 0.00
N PHE A 77 13.71 1.98 0.35
CA PHE A 77 13.73 3.28 -0.29
C PHE A 77 13.26 4.37 0.67
N SER A 78 13.69 5.60 0.42
CA SER A 78 13.33 6.75 1.24
C SER A 78 12.49 7.75 0.46
N VAL A 79 11.48 8.28 1.15
CA VAL A 79 10.57 9.31 0.63
C VAL A 79 10.83 10.61 1.39
N SER A 80 11.15 11.67 0.65
CA SER A 80 11.34 13.02 1.19
C SER A 80 10.00 13.73 1.43
N LEU A 81 9.87 14.30 2.62
CA LEU A 81 8.75 15.11 3.06
C LEU A 81 9.19 16.57 3.18
N ASP A 82 8.27 17.48 2.87
CA ASP A 82 8.42 18.91 3.07
C ASP A 82 8.26 19.22 4.56
N GLU A 83 7.37 18.49 5.23
CA GLU A 83 7.08 18.65 6.64
C GLU A 83 7.47 17.40 7.44
N ARG A 84 7.81 17.58 8.72
CA ARG A 84 8.04 16.44 9.60
C ARG A 84 6.73 15.67 9.81
N PRO A 85 6.76 14.32 9.85
CA PRO A 85 5.59 13.52 10.18
C PRO A 85 4.89 14.02 11.44
N ASN A 86 3.59 14.26 11.34
CA ASN A 86 2.82 14.70 12.50
C ASN A 86 2.73 13.56 13.53
N LEU A 87 3.23 13.80 14.74
CA LEU A 87 3.17 12.85 15.85
C LEU A 87 1.84 12.88 16.61
N ARG A 88 1.08 13.98 16.46
CA ARG A 88 -0.20 14.24 17.13
C ARG A 88 -1.37 13.71 16.30
N GLN A 89 -2.55 13.71 16.92
CA GLN A 89 -3.79 13.39 16.23
C GLN A 89 -4.12 14.50 15.22
N MET A 90 -4.42 14.12 13.98
CA MET A 90 -4.67 15.01 12.85
C MET A 90 -6.14 15.31 12.69
N THR A 91 -6.49 16.59 12.61
CA THR A 91 -7.82 17.08 12.29
C THR A 91 -7.93 17.45 10.81
N THR A 92 -9.14 17.71 10.33
CA THR A 92 -9.39 18.18 8.96
C THR A 92 -8.68 19.51 8.67
N GLN A 93 -8.47 20.37 9.69
CA GLN A 93 -7.73 21.62 9.54
C GLN A 93 -6.23 21.40 9.36
N ASP A 94 -5.68 20.36 9.99
CA ASP A 94 -4.26 20.02 9.88
C ASP A 94 -3.91 19.48 8.48
N LEU A 95 -4.87 18.90 7.76
CA LEU A 95 -4.65 18.24 6.48
C LEU A 95 -3.88 19.13 5.48
N ALA A 96 -4.19 20.42 5.40
CA ALA A 96 -3.53 21.35 4.48
C ALA A 96 -2.05 21.61 4.79
N HIS A 97 -1.59 21.28 6.01
CA HIS A 97 -0.27 21.59 6.51
C HIS A 97 0.69 20.40 6.51
N PHE A 98 0.23 19.19 6.21
CA PHE A 98 1.06 18.00 6.23
C PHE A 98 0.96 17.26 4.90
N ASP A 99 2.11 16.80 4.42
CA ASP A 99 2.26 16.01 3.20
C ASP A 99 2.43 14.51 3.48
N PHE A 100 2.42 14.11 4.76
CA PHE A 100 2.34 12.74 5.22
C PHE A 100 1.14 12.55 6.16
N LEU A 101 0.36 11.50 5.91
CA LEU A 101 -0.77 11.11 6.75
C LEU A 101 -0.60 9.69 7.27
N SER A 102 -1.02 9.44 8.51
CA SER A 102 -1.14 8.09 9.07
C SER A 102 -2.56 7.85 9.54
N PHE A 103 -3.19 6.77 9.07
CA PHE A 103 -4.54 6.38 9.46
C PHE A 103 -4.67 6.14 10.97
N HIS A 104 -3.59 5.72 11.63
CA HIS A 104 -3.53 5.56 13.09
C HIS A 104 -3.57 6.89 13.86
N LYS A 105 -3.36 8.02 13.17
CA LYS A 105 -3.29 9.36 13.74
C LYS A 105 -4.48 10.24 13.37
N LEU A 106 -5.45 9.75 12.60
CA LEU A 106 -6.59 10.59 12.23
C LEU A 106 -7.52 10.83 13.42
N SER A 107 -8.08 12.05 13.50
CA SER A 107 -9.15 12.36 14.42
C SER A 107 -10.43 11.61 14.05
N ARG A 108 -11.36 11.51 14.99
CA ARG A 108 -12.69 10.96 14.69
C ARG A 108 -13.39 11.74 13.59
N SER A 109 -13.33 13.08 13.63
CA SER A 109 -13.96 13.93 12.61
C SER A 109 -13.36 13.69 11.22
N MET A 110 -12.04 13.60 11.11
CA MET A 110 -11.38 13.33 9.84
C MET A 110 -11.64 11.90 9.35
N MET A 111 -11.79 10.94 10.28
CA MET A 111 -12.19 9.58 9.93
C MET A 111 -13.62 9.52 9.39
N ASP A 112 -14.54 10.32 9.93
CA ASP A 112 -15.91 10.43 9.42
C ASP A 112 -15.91 10.95 7.97
N ASP A 113 -15.08 11.97 7.66
CA ASP A 113 -14.88 12.47 6.29
C ASP A 113 -14.32 11.38 5.36
N VAL A 114 -13.31 10.63 5.84
CA VAL A 114 -12.74 9.49 5.10
C VAL A 114 -13.82 8.44 4.82
N VAL A 115 -14.66 8.09 5.78
CA VAL A 115 -15.74 7.10 5.61
C VAL A 115 -16.70 7.48 4.48
N VAL A 116 -17.00 8.77 4.31
CA VAL A 116 -17.84 9.24 3.19
C VAL A 116 -17.19 8.92 1.85
N VAL A 117 -15.89 9.16 1.71
CA VAL A 117 -15.12 8.85 0.49
C VAL A 117 -15.07 7.33 0.26
N LEU A 118 -14.77 6.55 1.30
CA LEU A 118 -14.71 5.08 1.20
C LEU A 118 -16.04 4.48 0.72
N LYS A 119 -17.16 4.93 1.28
CA LYS A 119 -18.51 4.48 0.88
C LYS A 119 -18.78 4.80 -0.59
N SER A 120 -18.49 6.03 -1.00
CA SER A 120 -18.69 6.48 -2.38
C SER A 120 -17.84 5.67 -3.36
N GLY A 121 -16.56 5.42 -3.03
CA GLY A 121 -15.66 4.61 -3.84
C GLY A 121 -16.10 3.15 -3.96
N LEU A 122 -16.61 2.55 -2.88
CA LEU A 122 -17.15 1.18 -2.90
C LEU A 122 -18.42 1.08 -3.76
N GLN A 123 -19.34 2.04 -3.62
CA GLN A 123 -20.56 2.10 -4.43
C GLN A 123 -20.25 2.27 -5.92
N ALA A 124 -19.30 3.14 -6.26
CA ALA A 124 -18.84 3.32 -7.64
C ALA A 124 -18.26 2.03 -8.25
N ARG A 125 -17.67 1.16 -7.42
CA ARG A 125 -17.17 -0.17 -7.80
C ARG A 125 -18.24 -1.27 -7.76
N GLY A 126 -19.50 -0.92 -7.48
CA GLY A 126 -20.62 -1.89 -7.39
C GLY A 126 -20.57 -2.79 -6.15
N ILE A 127 -19.78 -2.43 -5.13
CA ILE A 127 -19.66 -3.20 -3.89
C ILE A 127 -20.75 -2.74 -2.91
N SER A 128 -21.57 -3.68 -2.43
CA SER A 128 -22.57 -3.38 -1.41
C SER A 128 -21.91 -2.99 -0.09
N ILE A 129 -22.33 -1.84 0.46
CA ILE A 129 -21.82 -1.30 1.71
C ILE A 129 -22.55 -1.83 2.95
N GLU A 130 -23.67 -2.54 2.78
CA GLU A 130 -24.56 -2.98 3.87
C GLU A 130 -23.89 -4.01 4.79
N SER A 131 -23.03 -4.86 4.24
CA SER A 131 -22.31 -5.90 4.98
C SER A 131 -20.99 -5.44 5.58
N LEU A 132 -20.59 -4.17 5.39
CA LEU A 132 -19.29 -3.65 5.79
C LEU A 132 -19.37 -2.89 7.12
N ASP A 133 -18.40 -3.15 8.00
CA ASP A 133 -18.32 -2.53 9.33
C ASP A 133 -17.60 -1.19 9.30
N PHE A 134 -18.33 -0.11 9.00
CA PHE A 134 -17.80 1.26 9.05
C PHE A 134 -17.60 1.80 10.47
N LYS A 135 -17.90 1.04 11.54
CA LYS A 135 -17.42 1.40 12.89
C LYS A 135 -15.92 1.13 13.03
N ARG A 136 -15.36 0.30 12.14
CA ARG A 136 -13.93 0.00 12.02
C ARG A 136 -13.46 0.23 10.58
N PRO A 137 -13.46 1.49 10.11
CA PRO A 137 -13.11 1.81 8.72
C PRO A 137 -11.72 1.33 8.30
N GLN A 138 -10.78 1.22 9.24
CA GLN A 138 -9.47 0.62 9.04
C GLN A 138 -9.54 -0.83 8.52
N LEU A 139 -10.55 -1.61 8.91
CA LEU A 139 -10.73 -2.99 8.45
C LEU A 139 -11.34 -3.04 7.05
N VAL A 140 -12.21 -2.08 6.73
CA VAL A 140 -12.75 -1.93 5.37
C VAL A 140 -11.61 -1.58 4.42
N LEU A 141 -10.79 -0.58 4.78
CA LEU A 141 -9.63 -0.16 4.00
C LEU A 141 -8.58 -1.26 3.86
N ALA A 142 -8.36 -2.05 4.92
CA ALA A 142 -7.42 -3.17 4.85
C ALA A 142 -7.78 -4.18 3.75
N ARG A 143 -9.09 -4.42 3.54
CA ARG A 143 -9.61 -5.36 2.54
C ARG A 143 -9.80 -4.73 1.16
N HIS A 144 -9.98 -3.42 1.12
CA HIS A 144 -10.19 -2.63 -0.09
C HIS A 144 -9.15 -1.49 -0.18
N PRO A 145 -7.84 -1.81 -0.24
CA PRO A 145 -6.79 -0.80 -0.25
C PRO A 145 -6.86 0.13 -1.47
N ALA A 146 -7.47 -0.30 -2.59
CA ALA A 146 -7.69 0.57 -3.75
C ALA A 146 -8.49 1.84 -3.44
N LEU A 147 -9.25 1.87 -2.34
CA LEU A 147 -9.96 3.07 -1.89
C LEU A 147 -9.03 4.24 -1.50
N ILE A 148 -7.74 3.96 -1.32
CA ILE A 148 -6.72 5.00 -1.19
C ILE A 148 -6.66 5.89 -2.42
N GLU A 149 -6.93 5.35 -3.62
CA GLU A 149 -6.99 6.15 -4.85
C GLU A 149 -8.13 7.18 -4.77
N ASP A 150 -9.31 6.81 -4.26
CA ASP A 150 -10.45 7.73 -4.13
C ASP A 150 -10.16 8.87 -3.15
N LEU A 151 -9.41 8.58 -2.07
CA LEU A 151 -8.91 9.59 -1.15
C LEU A 151 -7.90 10.50 -1.82
N GLN A 152 -6.94 9.91 -2.53
CA GLN A 152 -5.90 10.65 -3.25
C GLN A 152 -6.45 11.49 -4.41
N ALA A 153 -7.63 11.16 -4.94
CA ALA A 153 -8.32 11.93 -5.96
C ALA A 153 -8.98 13.20 -5.39
N GLN A 154 -9.27 13.26 -4.08
CA GLN A 154 -9.85 14.44 -3.46
C GLN A 154 -8.91 15.63 -3.55
N ALA A 155 -9.44 16.81 -3.90
CA ALA A 155 -8.64 18.04 -4.05
C ALA A 155 -7.82 18.36 -2.79
N ALA A 156 -8.44 18.18 -1.62
CA ALA A 156 -7.80 18.41 -0.32
C ALA A 156 -6.67 17.42 0.03
N TRP A 157 -6.43 16.38 -0.78
CA TRP A 157 -5.44 15.33 -0.55
C TRP A 157 -4.37 15.28 -1.63
N GLN A 158 -4.46 16.12 -2.66
CA GLN A 158 -3.53 16.07 -3.80
C GLN A 158 -2.08 16.37 -3.39
N HIS A 159 -1.89 17.27 -2.42
CA HIS A 159 -0.57 17.63 -1.89
C HIS A 159 0.05 16.56 -1.00
N VAL A 160 -0.74 15.59 -0.52
CA VAL A 160 -0.24 14.49 0.31
C VAL A 160 0.63 13.57 -0.52
N LYS A 161 1.89 13.45 -0.14
CA LYS A 161 2.91 12.62 -0.81
C LYS A 161 2.86 11.17 -0.41
N MET A 162 2.40 10.90 0.80
CA MET A 162 2.41 9.55 1.34
C MET A 162 1.32 9.36 2.38
N ILE A 163 0.64 8.21 2.29
CA ILE A 163 -0.42 7.82 3.21
C ILE A 163 -0.05 6.47 3.82
N ALA A 164 0.13 6.43 5.13
CA ALA A 164 0.26 5.19 5.90
C ALA A 164 -1.11 4.67 6.31
N HIS A 165 -1.41 3.42 5.94
CA HIS A 165 -2.71 2.79 6.16
C HIS A 165 -2.59 1.28 6.35
N PRO A 166 -3.59 0.64 6.97
CA PRO A 166 -3.68 -0.82 6.98
C PRO A 166 -3.97 -1.36 5.58
N ALA A 167 -3.34 -2.48 5.23
CA ALA A 167 -3.64 -3.23 4.01
C ALA A 167 -3.39 -4.74 4.23
N GLN A 168 -4.22 -5.56 3.59
CA GLN A 168 -3.96 -6.98 3.40
C GLN A 168 -3.08 -7.17 2.17
N LEU A 169 -2.13 -8.11 2.26
CA LEU A 169 -1.23 -8.45 1.16
C LEU A 169 -1.82 -9.58 0.32
N ALA A 170 -1.41 -9.68 -0.94
CA ALA A 170 -1.83 -10.77 -1.83
C ALA A 170 -1.31 -12.14 -1.37
N PHE A 171 -0.28 -12.16 -0.53
CA PHE A 171 0.41 -13.37 -0.07
C PHE A 171 0.33 -13.61 1.45
N SER A 172 -0.52 -12.85 2.17
CA SER A 172 -0.71 -13.02 3.61
C SER A 172 -2.12 -12.62 4.03
N ASP A 173 -2.73 -13.42 4.92
CA ASP A 173 -4.04 -13.13 5.51
C ASP A 173 -3.97 -12.09 6.65
N ARG A 174 -2.77 -11.69 7.04
CA ARG A 174 -2.56 -10.66 8.07
C ARG A 174 -2.73 -9.26 7.48
N ILE A 175 -3.09 -8.32 8.35
CA ILE A 175 -3.14 -6.90 8.02
C ILE A 175 -1.82 -6.27 8.43
N TYR A 176 -1.21 -5.52 7.51
CA TYR A 176 0.05 -4.82 7.72
C TYR A 176 -0.16 -3.32 7.63
N ASN A 177 0.65 -2.57 8.36
CA ASN A 177 0.75 -1.13 8.16
C ASN A 177 1.67 -0.88 6.95
N VAL A 178 1.10 -0.32 5.89
CA VAL A 178 1.79 0.02 4.65
C VAL A 178 1.77 1.53 4.46
N ALA A 179 2.70 2.06 3.68
CA ALA A 179 2.60 3.40 3.14
C ALA A 179 2.48 3.32 1.62
N THR A 180 1.63 4.19 1.08
CA THR A 180 1.40 4.32 -0.34
C THR A 180 1.87 5.70 -0.81
N VAL A 181 2.71 5.70 -1.84
CA VAL A 181 3.24 6.90 -2.51
C VAL A 181 2.60 7.00 -3.89
N PRO A 182 1.79 8.02 -4.17
CA PRO A 182 1.25 8.26 -5.50
C PRO A 182 2.35 8.55 -6.52
N TYR A 183 2.21 8.08 -7.75
CA TYR A 183 3.18 8.34 -8.82
C TYR A 183 3.34 9.81 -9.18
N ARG A 184 2.32 10.65 -8.95
CA ARG A 184 2.45 12.12 -9.08
C ARG A 184 3.54 12.71 -8.16
N HIS A 185 3.88 12.01 -7.08
CA HIS A 185 4.92 12.38 -6.13
C HIS A 185 6.19 11.53 -6.26
N TRP A 186 6.38 10.83 -7.38
CA TRP A 186 7.51 9.93 -7.62
C TRP A 186 8.87 10.60 -7.37
N ALA A 187 9.00 11.87 -7.78
CA ALA A 187 10.22 12.67 -7.58
C ALA A 187 10.62 12.87 -6.10
N ARG A 188 9.76 12.49 -5.15
CA ARG A 188 10.04 12.54 -3.71
C ARG A 188 10.76 11.30 -3.21
N ILE A 189 10.82 10.22 -3.99
CA ILE A 189 11.65 9.05 -3.71
C ILE A 189 13.10 9.42 -4.05
N THR A 190 13.96 9.49 -3.04
CA THR A 190 15.32 10.02 -3.20
C THR A 190 16.38 8.94 -3.37
N GLU A 191 16.13 7.75 -2.86
CA GLU A 191 17.06 6.63 -2.87
C GLU A 191 16.30 5.31 -2.85
N ALA A 192 16.87 4.28 -3.44
CA ALA A 192 16.43 2.91 -3.28
C ALA A 192 17.61 1.95 -3.38
N PHE A 193 17.62 0.91 -2.56
CA PHE A 193 18.68 -0.09 -2.56
C PHE A 193 18.14 -1.46 -2.12
N CYS A 194 18.87 -2.50 -2.52
CA CYS A 194 18.63 -3.85 -2.07
C CYS A 194 19.49 -4.15 -0.84
N ARG A 195 18.91 -4.77 0.21
CA ARG A 195 19.65 -5.05 1.45
C ARG A 195 20.70 -6.16 1.32
N ILE A 196 20.38 -7.19 0.53
CA ILE A 196 21.07 -8.49 0.61
C ILE A 196 21.79 -8.80 -0.70
N ASP A 197 21.16 -8.48 -1.83
CA ASP A 197 21.66 -8.83 -3.14
C ASP A 197 22.30 -7.62 -3.85
N PRO A 198 23.32 -7.83 -4.71
CA PRO A 198 23.95 -6.77 -5.50
C PRO A 198 23.07 -6.35 -6.69
N LEU A 199 21.83 -5.97 -6.39
CA LEU A 199 20.80 -5.54 -7.33
C LEU A 199 20.75 -4.01 -7.37
N HIS A 200 20.84 -3.45 -8.57
CA HIS A 200 20.60 -2.03 -8.79
C HIS A 200 19.08 -1.75 -8.85
N ILE A 201 18.61 -0.72 -8.14
CA ILE A 201 17.22 -0.28 -8.20
C ILE A 201 17.17 1.03 -8.96
N SER A 202 16.53 1.05 -10.13
CA SER A 202 16.37 2.30 -10.88
C SER A 202 15.16 3.09 -10.36
N LEU A 203 15.34 4.41 -10.27
CA LEU A 203 14.28 5.36 -9.88
C LEU A 203 13.57 5.96 -11.10
N GLU A 204 13.57 5.24 -12.23
CA GLU A 204 12.84 5.66 -13.43
C GLU A 204 11.35 5.80 -13.08
N PRO A 205 10.72 6.94 -13.42
CA PRO A 205 9.32 7.12 -13.16
C PRO A 205 8.50 6.12 -13.98
N PRO A 206 7.39 5.59 -13.42
CA PRO A 206 6.48 4.78 -14.19
C PRO A 206 5.96 5.60 -15.37
N ALA A 207 5.78 4.94 -16.52
CA ALA A 207 5.16 5.58 -17.68
C ALA A 207 3.80 6.20 -17.25
N PRO A 208 3.46 7.41 -17.73
CA PRO A 208 2.13 7.97 -17.51
C PRO A 208 1.11 6.91 -17.94
N ALA A 209 0.24 6.48 -17.03
CA ALA A 209 -0.59 5.31 -17.26
C ALA A 209 -1.41 5.47 -18.55
N ALA A 210 -1.08 4.66 -19.56
CA ALA A 210 -2.11 4.10 -20.40
C ALA A 210 -2.88 3.11 -19.52
N ARG A 211 -4.22 3.23 -19.46
CA ARG A 211 -5.12 2.37 -18.68
C ARG A 211 -4.66 0.90 -18.71
N PRO A 212 -4.60 0.20 -17.56
CA PRO A 212 -4.10 -1.17 -17.53
C PRO A 212 -5.17 -2.15 -18.00
N ASP A 213 -5.10 -2.52 -19.27
CA ASP A 213 -5.17 -3.95 -19.61
C ASP A 213 -3.72 -4.44 -19.58
N ALA A 214 -3.30 -5.06 -18.47
CA ALA A 214 -2.04 -5.79 -18.42
C ALA A 214 -2.27 -7.18 -17.80
N PRO A 215 -1.82 -8.26 -18.48
CA PRO A 215 -2.18 -9.63 -18.18
C PRO A 215 -1.26 -10.24 -17.11
N GLY A 216 -1.77 -11.23 -16.39
CA GLY A 216 -0.91 -12.20 -15.71
C GLY A 216 -1.00 -12.29 -14.19
N VAL A 217 -2.18 -12.17 -13.58
CA VAL A 217 -2.53 -12.95 -12.39
C VAL A 217 -3.91 -13.55 -12.63
N THR A 218 -3.97 -14.65 -13.38
CA THR A 218 -5.16 -15.48 -13.41
C THR A 218 -5.34 -16.05 -12.02
N ARG A 219 -6.28 -15.48 -11.24
CA ARG A 219 -6.92 -16.21 -10.15
C ARG A 219 -7.50 -17.48 -10.76
N SER A 220 -6.91 -18.63 -10.44
CA SER A 220 -7.55 -19.93 -10.61
C SER A 220 -8.78 -19.95 -9.69
N LEU A 221 -9.91 -19.49 -10.21
CA LEU A 221 -11.22 -19.76 -9.64
C LEU A 221 -11.63 -21.15 -10.10
N GLY A 222 -11.35 -22.18 -9.29
CA GLY A 222 -11.80 -23.52 -9.66
C GLY A 222 -11.24 -24.68 -8.85
N HIS A 223 -11.40 -24.71 -7.53
CA HIS A 223 -11.48 -25.99 -6.83
C HIS A 223 -12.71 -26.00 -5.92
N ARG A 224 -13.82 -26.55 -6.45
CA ARG A 224 -14.93 -27.01 -5.62
C ARG A 224 -14.54 -28.38 -5.06
N PRO A 225 -14.50 -28.60 -3.74
CA PRO A 225 -14.48 -29.95 -3.22
C PRO A 225 -15.82 -30.62 -3.57
N ASN A 226 -15.74 -31.78 -4.23
CA ASN A 226 -16.88 -32.63 -4.54
C ASN A 226 -17.62 -33.00 -3.25
N ALA A 227 -18.89 -32.61 -3.15
CA ALA A 227 -19.80 -33.15 -2.15
C ALA A 227 -20.19 -34.59 -2.55
N PRO A 228 -20.20 -35.56 -1.61
CA PRO A 228 -20.61 -36.92 -1.90
C PRO A 228 -22.13 -36.98 -2.15
N SER A 229 -22.51 -37.59 -3.26
CA SER A 229 -23.88 -37.90 -3.66
C SER A 229 -24.52 -38.86 -2.65
N LYS A 230 -25.69 -38.48 -2.13
CA LYS A 230 -26.57 -39.38 -1.35
C LYS A 230 -27.12 -40.49 -2.28
N PRO A 231 -27.19 -41.75 -1.82
CA PRO A 231 -27.84 -42.81 -2.57
C PRO A 231 -29.36 -42.64 -2.56
N SER A 232 -29.96 -42.81 -3.73
CA SER A 232 -31.40 -42.95 -3.96
C SER A 232 -31.89 -44.25 -3.35
N SER A 233 -32.82 -44.17 -2.39
CA SER A 233 -33.58 -45.31 -1.91
C SER A 233 -34.87 -45.44 -2.73
N ARG A 234 -35.08 -46.65 -3.27
CA ARG A 234 -36.38 -47.16 -3.73
C ARG A 234 -37.38 -47.24 -2.58
#